data_AF-A0A966R1B7-F1
#
_entry.id   AF-A0A966R1B7-F1
#
_cell.length_a   1.000
_cell.length_b   1.000
_cell.length_c   1.000
_cell.angle_alpha   90.00
_cell.angle_beta   90.00
_cell.angle_gamma   90.00
#
_symmetry.space_group_name_H-M   'P 1'
#
loop_
_entity.id
_entity.type
_entity.pdbx_description
1 polymer ?
#
loop_
_entity_poly.entity_id
_entity_poly.type
_entity_poly.pdbx_seq_one_letter_code
_entity_poly.pdbx_strand_id
1 'polypeptide(L)'
;MNTSRYLAVYIVLLILILSILFSKKSKREAFSQETLPNLYYINMKKSEERNSRFISRLEGKSYNVKRIDAITPLTLDRTQNIIPEKCKDNSREEMSCSLSHLKAIHTAYHDNVEYALIMEDDMYF
;
A
#
# COMPACT_ATOMS: atom_id res chain seq x y z
N MET A 1 27.91 -25.52 -47.51
CA MET A 1 27.91 -24.09 -47.11
C MET A 1 26.67 -23.65 -46.32
N ASN A 2 25.95 -24.54 -45.62
CA ASN A 2 24.70 -24.19 -44.91
C ASN A 2 24.79 -24.25 -43.37
N THR A 3 25.84 -24.86 -42.80
CA THR A 3 26.00 -25.04 -41.35
C THR A 3 26.10 -23.72 -40.58
N SER A 4 26.77 -22.71 -41.15
CA SER A 4 26.88 -21.37 -40.56
C SER A 4 25.53 -20.64 -40.43
N ARG A 5 24.61 -20.83 -41.40
CA ARG A 5 23.27 -20.22 -41.36
C ARG A 5 22.39 -20.82 -40.28
N TYR A 6 22.42 -22.15 -40.12
CA TYR A 6 21.68 -22.82 -39.05
C TYR A 6 22.22 -22.44 -37.67
N LEU A 7 23.54 -22.33 -37.52
CA LEU A 7 24.17 -21.90 -36.27
C LEU A 7 23.72 -20.49 -35.84
N ALA A 8 23.64 -19.54 -36.78
CA ALA A 8 23.14 -18.20 -36.51
C ALA A 8 21.67 -18.20 -36.03
N VAL A 9 20.83 -19.03 -36.65
CA VAL A 9 19.41 -19.17 -36.25
C VAL A 9 19.28 -19.75 -34.83
N TYR A 10 20.08 -20.76 -34.49
CA TYR A 10 20.08 -21.32 -33.13
C TYR A 10 20.54 -20.33 -32.08
N ILE A 11 21.54 -19.50 -32.37
CA ILE A 11 22.01 -18.46 -31.45
C ILE A 11 20.90 -17.42 -31.20
N VAL A 12 20.21 -16.96 -32.25
CA VAL A 12 19.11 -15.99 -32.10
C VAL A 12 17.94 -16.58 -31.31
N LEU A 13 17.57 -17.84 -31.56
CA LEU A 13 16.52 -18.52 -30.80
C LEU A 13 16.91 -18.71 -29.33
N LEU A 14 18.18 -19.04 -29.04
CA LEU A 14 18.68 -19.16 -27.67
C LEU A 14 18.61 -17.81 -26.94
N ILE A 15 19.00 -16.72 -27.59
CA ILE A 15 18.92 -15.37 -27.02
C ILE A 15 17.46 -14.98 -26.74
N LEU A 16 16.53 -15.28 -27.66
CA LEU A 16 15.10 -15.05 -27.47
C LEU A 16 14.51 -15.87 -26.31
N ILE A 17 14.89 -17.14 -26.20
CA ILE A 17 14.44 -18.00 -25.09
C ILE A 17 15.00 -17.48 -23.76
N LEU A 18 16.28 -17.12 -23.71
CA LEU A 18 16.91 -16.57 -22.51
C LEU A 18 16.29 -15.23 -22.10
N SER A 19 15.95 -14.35 -23.04
CA SER A 19 15.31 -13.07 -22.74
C SER A 19 13.89 -13.24 -22.19
N ILE A 20 13.12 -14.19 -22.74
CA ILE A 20 11.78 -14.56 -22.23
C ILE A 20 11.89 -15.15 -20.82
N LEU A 21 12.88 -16.02 -20.56
CA LEU A 21 13.10 -16.61 -19.24
C LEU A 21 13.54 -15.56 -18.21
N PHE A 22 14.43 -14.64 -18.56
CA PHE A 22 14.82 -13.51 -17.71
C PHE A 22 13.65 -12.57 -17.41
N SER A 23 12.81 -12.28 -18.41
CA SER A 23 11.62 -11.43 -18.23
C SER A 23 10.59 -12.06 -17.30
N LYS A 24 10.40 -13.39 -17.36
CA LYS A 24 9.49 -14.11 -16.46
C LYS A 24 10.03 -14.23 -15.03
N LYS A 25 11.34 -14.36 -14.84
CA LYS A 25 11.96 -14.39 -13.51
C LYS A 25 11.85 -13.04 -12.79
N SER A 26 12.07 -11.94 -13.50
CA SER A 26 11.96 -10.57 -12.97
C SER A 26 10.57 -10.20 -12.44
N LYS A 27 9.50 -10.81 -12.96
CA LYS A 27 8.12 -10.55 -12.48
C LYS A 27 7.72 -11.37 -11.25
N ARG A 28 8.51 -12.36 -10.83
CA ARG A 28 8.22 -13.23 -9.67
C ARG A 28 9.16 -13.02 -8.48
N GLU A 29 10.31 -12.39 -8.69
CA GLU A 29 11.26 -12.06 -7.63
C GLU A 29 11.40 -10.53 -7.51
N ALA A 30 10.50 -9.91 -6.75
CA ALA A 30 10.71 -8.57 -6.19
C ALA A 30 9.98 -8.35 -4.85
N PHE A 31 9.60 -9.42 -4.14
CA PHE A 31 9.45 -9.33 -2.68
C PHE A 31 10.82 -9.65 -2.06
N SER A 32 11.82 -8.81 -2.37
CA SER A 32 13.13 -8.92 -1.74
C SER A 32 12.97 -8.58 -0.27
N GLN A 33 13.52 -9.42 0.58
CA GLN A 33 13.33 -9.49 2.02
C GLN A 33 13.87 -8.30 2.84
N GLU A 34 14.02 -7.10 2.27
CA GLU A 34 14.80 -6.01 2.91
C GLU A 34 14.05 -4.72 3.22
N THR A 35 12.80 -4.51 2.79
CA THR A 35 12.03 -3.35 3.25
C THR A 35 10.58 -3.73 3.50
N LEU A 36 10.11 -3.49 4.73
CA LEU A 36 8.69 -3.56 5.05
C LEU A 36 7.95 -2.47 4.24
N PRO A 37 6.70 -2.72 3.80
CA PRO A 37 5.93 -1.71 3.09
C PRO A 37 5.76 -0.46 3.96
N ASN A 38 5.56 0.71 3.33
CA ASN A 38 5.27 1.93 4.08
C ASN A 38 3.99 1.74 4.91
N LEU A 39 4.07 2.08 6.20
CA LEU A 39 2.98 1.90 7.16
C LEU A 39 2.25 3.22 7.36
N TYR A 40 0.98 3.24 6.97
CA TYR A 40 0.06 4.35 7.15
C TYR A 40 -0.93 3.98 8.25
N TYR A 41 -0.75 4.55 9.44
CA TYR A 41 -1.64 4.23 10.55
C TYR A 41 -2.61 5.36 10.86
N ILE A 42 -3.87 4.99 11.09
CA ILE A 42 -4.96 5.91 11.38
C ILE A 42 -5.05 6.07 12.90
N ASN A 43 -5.10 7.32 13.36
CA ASN A 43 -5.23 7.63 14.77
C ASN A 43 -5.98 8.96 14.95
N MET A 44 -6.87 9.00 15.95
CA MET A 44 -7.52 10.25 16.35
C MET A 44 -6.52 11.14 17.10
N LYS A 45 -6.48 12.44 16.76
CA LYS A 45 -5.56 13.41 17.40
C LYS A 45 -5.68 13.45 18.92
N LYS A 46 -6.88 13.21 19.47
CA LYS A 46 -7.13 13.20 20.93
C LYS A 46 -6.70 11.91 21.61
N SER A 47 -6.37 10.85 20.86
CA SER A 47 -6.03 9.53 21.39
C SER A 47 -4.51 9.37 21.53
N GLU A 48 -3.90 10.27 22.32
CA GLU A 48 -2.45 10.33 22.52
C GLU A 48 -1.90 9.05 23.15
N GLU A 49 -2.58 8.50 24.15
CA GLU A 49 -2.14 7.27 24.82
C GLU A 49 -2.16 6.06 23.86
N ARG A 50 -3.22 5.92 23.05
CA ARG A 50 -3.31 4.87 22.02
C ARG A 50 -2.19 5.01 21.01
N ASN A 51 -1.94 6.24 20.55
CA ASN A 51 -0.85 6.55 19.65
C ASN A 51 0.51 6.13 20.23
N SER A 52 0.80 6.51 21.47
CA SER A 52 2.06 6.14 22.14
C SER A 52 2.22 4.63 22.25
N ARG A 53 1.16 3.89 22.62
CA ARG A 53 1.19 2.41 22.68
C ARG A 53 1.36 1.77 21.30
N PHE A 54 0.80 2.35 20.26
CA PHE A 54 0.97 1.84 18.90
C PHE A 54 2.43 2.04 18.43
N ILE A 55 2.97 3.25 18.63
CA ILE A 55 4.36 3.57 18.28
C ILE A 55 5.35 2.69 19.06
N SER A 56 5.13 2.45 20.36
CA SER A 56 6.01 1.59 21.16
C SER A 56 6.03 0.13 20.63
N ARG A 57 4.94 -0.35 20.02
CA ARG A 57 4.89 -1.69 19.38
C ARG A 57 5.61 -1.75 18.04
N LEU A 58 5.95 -0.60 17.45
CA LEU A 58 6.72 -0.49 16.22
C LEU A 58 8.21 -0.32 16.47
N GLU A 59 8.63 -0.07 17.72
CA GLU A 59 10.04 0.04 18.08
C GLU A 59 10.83 -1.21 17.66
N GLY A 60 11.98 -0.99 17.03
CA GLY A 60 12.82 -2.06 16.49
C GLY A 60 12.35 -2.66 15.16
N LYS A 61 11.21 -2.23 14.60
CA LYS A 61 10.75 -2.63 13.26
C LYS A 61 11.12 -1.58 12.22
N SER A 62 11.61 -2.02 11.06
CA SER A 62 12.06 -1.13 9.97
C SER A 62 10.93 -0.62 9.08
N TYR A 63 9.77 -0.28 9.65
CA TYR A 63 8.69 0.37 8.90
C TYR A 63 9.03 1.85 8.67
N ASN A 64 8.76 2.34 7.46
CA ASN A 64 8.60 3.77 7.23
C ASN A 64 7.17 4.17 7.62
N VAL A 65 7.02 4.85 8.76
CA VAL A 65 5.72 5.07 9.40
C VAL A 65 5.20 6.48 9.14
N LYS A 66 3.95 6.58 8.69
CA LYS A 66 3.23 7.85 8.49
C LYS A 66 1.89 7.82 9.22
N ARG A 67 1.66 8.79 10.10
CA ARG A 67 0.39 8.96 10.81
C ARG A 67 -0.63 9.64 9.91
N ILE A 68 -1.83 9.08 9.86
CA ILE A 68 -3.01 9.66 9.21
C ILE A 68 -3.99 10.13 10.29
N ASP A 69 -4.27 11.43 10.32
CA ASP A 69 -5.31 11.97 11.20
C ASP A 69 -6.67 11.38 10.80
N ALA A 70 -7.29 10.66 11.73
CA ALA A 70 -8.60 10.08 11.56
C ALA A 70 -9.66 11.18 11.34
N ILE A 71 -10.55 10.93 10.38
CA ILE A 71 -11.81 11.64 10.25
C ILE A 71 -12.73 11.03 11.31
N THR A 72 -13.31 11.89 12.14
CA THR A 72 -14.24 11.53 13.21
C THR A 72 -15.65 11.99 12.88
N PRO A 73 -16.69 11.46 13.57
CA PRO A 73 -18.04 11.99 13.44
C PRO A 73 -18.13 13.50 13.69
N LEU A 74 -17.25 14.09 14.51
CA LEU A 74 -17.25 15.53 14.80
C LEU A 74 -16.65 16.36 13.65
N THR A 75 -15.69 15.81 12.92
CA THR A 75 -15.03 16.46 11.78
C THR A 75 -15.68 16.11 10.45
N LEU A 76 -16.62 15.15 10.44
CA LEU A 76 -17.36 14.74 9.26
C LEU A 76 -18.39 15.82 8.91
N ASP A 77 -18.10 16.55 7.84
CA ASP A 77 -19.02 17.49 7.24
C ASP A 77 -19.93 16.78 6.23
N ARG A 78 -21.23 16.70 6.54
CA ARG A 78 -22.25 16.08 5.69
C ARG A 78 -22.68 16.96 4.51
N THR A 79 -22.30 18.25 4.49
CA THR A 79 -22.58 19.14 3.36
C THR A 79 -21.70 18.84 2.15
N GLN A 80 -20.68 18.00 2.35
CA GLN A 80 -19.79 17.55 1.30
C GLN A 80 -20.55 16.59 0.36
N ASN A 81 -20.80 17.04 -0.87
CA ASN A 81 -21.37 16.28 -2.01
C ASN A 81 -20.54 15.04 -2.45
N ILE A 82 -19.64 14.57 -1.58
CA ILE A 82 -18.68 13.51 -1.84
C ILE A 82 -19.25 12.15 -1.41
N ILE A 83 -20.28 12.14 -0.55
CA ILE A 83 -20.92 10.91 -0.07
C ILE A 83 -22.03 10.52 -1.05
N PRO A 84 -21.92 9.36 -1.73
CA PRO A 84 -22.97 8.88 -2.62
C PRO A 84 -24.29 8.68 -1.88
N GLU A 85 -25.43 8.89 -2.55
CA GLU A 85 -26.77 8.74 -1.95
C GLU A 85 -26.94 7.40 -1.23
N LYS A 86 -26.47 6.32 -1.86
CA LYS A 86 -26.48 4.95 -1.33
C LYS A 86 -25.70 4.75 -0.03
N CYS A 87 -24.86 5.70 0.35
CA CYS A 87 -24.05 5.65 1.57
C CYS A 87 -24.61 6.56 2.68
N LYS A 88 -25.71 7.28 2.44
CA LYS A 88 -26.33 8.18 3.43
C LYS A 88 -26.97 7.45 4.61
N ASP A 89 -27.33 6.18 4.42
CA ASP A 89 -27.89 5.33 5.47
C ASP A 89 -26.82 4.84 6.46
N ASN A 90 -25.53 4.96 6.11
CA ASN A 90 -24.45 4.62 7.02
C ASN A 90 -24.43 5.59 8.22
N SER A 91 -24.07 5.07 9.38
CA SER A 91 -23.81 5.88 10.56
C SER A 91 -22.65 6.85 10.33
N ARG A 92 -22.58 7.90 11.15
CA ARG A 92 -21.47 8.87 11.06
C ARG A 92 -20.15 8.18 11.34
N GLU A 93 -20.16 7.21 12.25
CA GLU A 93 -19.03 6.40 12.68
C GLU A 93 -18.50 5.56 11.51
N GLU A 94 -19.37 4.83 10.81
CA GLU A 94 -19.02 4.02 9.64
C GLU A 94 -18.47 4.88 8.49
N MET A 95 -19.11 6.01 8.21
CA MET A 95 -18.62 6.96 7.20
C MET A 95 -17.26 7.54 7.59
N SER A 96 -17.08 7.91 8.86
CA SER A 96 -15.83 8.47 9.37
C SER A 96 -14.66 7.49 9.26
N CYS A 97 -14.90 6.23 9.63
CA CYS A 97 -13.94 5.14 9.46
C CYS A 97 -13.59 4.94 7.99
N SER A 98 -14.60 4.78 7.13
CA SER A 98 -14.40 4.58 5.68
C SER A 98 -13.60 5.71 5.03
N LEU A 99 -13.92 6.96 5.36
CA LEU A 99 -13.22 8.12 4.83
C LEU A 99 -11.79 8.24 5.38
N SER A 100 -11.53 7.82 6.62
CA SER A 100 -10.18 7.75 7.18
C SER A 100 -9.31 6.77 6.40
N HIS A 101 -9.84 5.59 6.06
CA HIS A 101 -9.16 4.63 5.20
C HIS A 101 -8.95 5.16 3.77
N LEU A 102 -9.96 5.79 3.17
CA LEU A 102 -9.81 6.40 1.84
C LEU A 102 -8.76 7.51 1.85
N LYS A 103 -8.67 8.32 2.91
CA LYS A 103 -7.62 9.32 3.10
C LYS A 103 -6.24 8.67 3.18
N ALA A 104 -6.10 7.55 3.89
CA ALA A 104 -4.84 6.80 3.96
C ALA A 104 -4.45 6.23 2.59
N ILE A 105 -5.40 5.61 1.87
CA ILE A 105 -5.20 5.07 0.51
C ILE A 105 -4.79 6.18 -0.46
N HIS A 106 -5.52 7.30 -0.46
CA HIS A 106 -5.22 8.46 -1.29
C HIS A 106 -3.83 9.02 -0.98
N THR A 107 -3.46 9.09 0.29
CA THR A 107 -2.12 9.53 0.70
C THR A 107 -1.04 8.59 0.18
N ALA A 108 -1.21 7.27 0.34
CA ALA A 108 -0.26 6.28 -0.17
C ALA A 108 -0.14 6.33 -1.70
N TYR A 109 -1.27 6.46 -2.41
CA TYR A 109 -1.29 6.63 -3.86
C TYR A 109 -0.46 7.85 -4.30
N HIS A 110 -0.63 8.99 -3.64
CA HIS A 110 0.12 10.21 -3.95
C HIS A 110 1.57 10.19 -3.50
N ASP A 111 1.90 9.42 -2.46
CA ASP A 111 3.28 9.14 -2.08
C ASP A 111 3.99 8.19 -3.09
N ASN A 112 3.26 7.70 -4.11
CA ASN A 112 3.76 6.87 -5.20
C ASN A 112 4.48 5.59 -4.71
N VAL A 113 3.94 4.97 -3.67
CA VAL A 113 4.45 3.71 -3.12
C VAL A 113 3.84 2.51 -3.84
N GLU A 114 4.65 1.47 -4.11
CA GLU A 114 4.16 0.25 -4.75
C GLU A 114 3.25 -0.55 -3.80
N TYR A 115 3.65 -0.66 -2.53
CA TYR A 115 2.91 -1.34 -1.48
C TYR A 115 2.74 -0.43 -0.25
N ALA A 116 1.54 -0.44 0.30
CA ALA A 116 1.20 0.27 1.54
C ALA A 116 0.52 -0.69 2.52
N LEU A 117 0.93 -0.62 3.78
CA LEU A 117 0.23 -1.26 4.90
C LEU A 117 -0.60 -0.18 5.61
N ILE A 118 -1.92 -0.35 5.65
CA ILE A 118 -2.85 0.59 6.31
C ILE A 118 -3.41 -0.08 7.55
N MET A 119 -3.32 0.59 8.70
CA MET A 119 -3.71 0.02 10.00
C MET A 119 -4.41 1.05 10.88
N GLU A 120 -5.24 0.59 11.80
CA GLU A 120 -5.72 1.38 12.93
C GLU A 120 -4.73 1.29 14.11
N ASP A 121 -4.76 2.26 15.02
CA ASP A 121 -3.86 2.33 16.19
C ASP A 121 -4.18 1.30 17.30
N ASP A 122 -5.27 0.55 17.18
CA ASP A 122 -5.62 -0.58 18.06
C ASP A 122 -5.17 -1.94 17.54
N MET A 123 -4.46 -1.99 16.41
CA MET A 123 -3.88 -3.21 15.90
C MET A 123 -2.72 -3.73 16.77
N TYR A 124 -2.60 -5.06 16.79
CA TYR A 124 -1.52 -5.79 17.48
C TYR A 124 -0.67 -6.53 16.44
N PHE A 125 0.63 -6.62 16.73
CA PHE A 125 1.64 -7.31 15.93
C PHE A 125 2.21 -8.49 16.70
#